data_AF-A0A417WIL5-F1
#
_entry.id   AF-A0A417WIL5-F1
#
_cell.length_a   1.000
_cell.length_b   1.000
_cell.length_c   1.000
_cell.angle_alpha   90.00
_cell.angle_beta   90.00
_cell.angle_gamma   90.00
#
_symmetry.space_group_name_H-M   'P 1'
#
loop_
_entity.id
_entity.type
_entity.pdbx_description
1 polymer ?
#
loop_
_entity_poly.entity_id
_entity_poly.type
_entity_poly.pdbx_seq_one_letter_code
_entity_poly.pdbx_strand_id
1 'polypeptide(L)'
;MKEFKTLGYDWECGHEDLIIRVLSYADRKRLYIGLYKEENGEWEDFGNLTVNLPHEDVKKNEAFIDHNFFESKLQFIKKYQLGEILPETAVSGYCTFSKVAFDLDRLEEFDPDGVCAYRELHGEKSSSEDEEEDLDDYTLIKKMHDLTERYLTLDDGLSSAEKAAFLKVEIAEVAYAFYINNVFS
;
A
#
# COMPACT_ATOMS: atom_id res chain seq x y z
N MET A 1 8.02 2.42 18.47
CA MET A 1 7.06 3.38 17.88
C MET A 1 7.49 3.60 16.44
N LYS A 2 6.56 3.59 15.49
CA LYS A 2 6.87 3.91 14.10
C LYS A 2 7.26 5.39 14.05
N GLU A 3 8.45 5.68 13.54
CA GLU A 3 8.93 7.05 13.39
C GLU A 3 8.35 7.61 12.08
N PHE A 4 7.60 8.70 12.17
CA PHE A 4 7.02 9.35 11.00
C PHE A 4 7.87 10.54 10.57
N LYS A 5 8.10 10.66 9.27
CA LYS A 5 8.85 11.78 8.70
C LYS A 5 7.92 12.98 8.52
N THR A 6 8.18 14.04 9.27
CA THR A 6 7.42 15.29 9.18
C THR A 6 7.97 16.21 8.09
N LEU A 7 7.09 17.03 7.53
CA LEU A 7 7.35 18.03 6.52
C LEU A 7 6.76 19.37 6.95
N GLY A 8 7.60 20.40 7.00
CA GLY A 8 7.18 21.76 7.31
C GLY A 8 6.28 22.37 6.22
N TYR A 9 5.04 22.68 6.60
CA TYR A 9 3.99 23.24 5.76
C TYR A 9 3.72 24.70 6.13
N ASP A 10 4.13 25.60 5.23
CA ASP A 10 3.85 27.03 5.31
C ASP A 10 2.51 27.31 4.61
N TRP A 11 1.54 27.86 5.35
CA TRP A 11 0.20 28.17 4.86
C TRP A 11 -0.30 29.50 5.41
N GLU A 12 -1.50 29.89 4.97
CA GLU A 12 -2.08 31.21 5.17
C GLU A 12 -2.26 31.59 6.65
N CYS A 13 -2.38 30.59 7.53
CA CYS A 13 -2.57 30.79 8.97
C CYS A 13 -1.29 30.59 9.80
N GLY A 14 -0.18 30.15 9.20
CA GLY A 14 1.08 29.92 9.93
C GLY A 14 1.93 28.79 9.36
N HIS A 15 2.62 28.10 10.26
CA HIS A 15 3.54 27.01 9.94
C HIS A 15 3.18 25.78 10.78
N GLU A 16 3.20 24.60 10.16
CA GLU A 16 2.90 23.32 10.81
C GLU A 16 3.87 22.24 10.35
N ASP A 17 4.27 21.34 11.24
CA ASP A 17 4.98 20.12 10.87
C ASP A 17 3.98 18.99 10.67
N LEU A 18 3.85 18.54 9.41
CA LEU A 18 2.80 17.59 9.02
C LEU A 18 3.40 16.28 8.52
N ILE A 19 2.70 15.17 8.75
CA ILE A 19 2.96 13.91 8.05
C ILE A 19 2.02 13.76 6.87
N ILE A 20 2.49 13.04 5.85
CA ILE A 20 1.67 12.63 4.71
C ILE A 20 1.10 11.25 5.00
N ARG A 21 -0.18 11.03 4.69
CA ARG A 21 -0.79 9.70 4.64
C ARG A 21 -1.40 9.42 3.28
N VAL A 22 -1.08 8.26 2.71
CA VAL A 22 -1.58 7.80 1.42
C VAL A 22 -2.68 6.78 1.64
N LEU A 23 -3.85 7.03 1.06
CA LEU A 23 -5.02 6.16 1.11
C LEU A 23 -5.68 6.13 -0.27
N SER A 24 -6.87 5.55 -0.36
CA SER A 24 -7.72 5.63 -1.55
C SER A 24 -9.08 6.23 -1.22
N TYR A 25 -9.60 7.06 -2.13
CA TYR A 25 -11.01 7.42 -2.11
C TYR A 25 -11.88 6.18 -2.32
N ALA A 26 -13.00 6.11 -1.60
CA ALA A 26 -13.93 4.98 -1.75
C ALA A 26 -14.45 4.84 -3.20
N ASP A 27 -14.73 5.96 -3.86
CA ASP A 27 -15.15 6.01 -5.25
C ASP A 27 -13.94 5.84 -6.19
N ARG A 28 -14.03 4.84 -7.07
CA ARG A 28 -13.02 4.49 -8.09
C ARG A 28 -11.60 4.24 -7.57
N LYS A 29 -11.42 4.12 -6.25
CA LYS A 29 -10.13 3.83 -5.59
C LYS A 29 -9.02 4.85 -5.91
N ARG A 30 -9.39 6.09 -6.24
CA ARG A 30 -8.43 7.12 -6.63
C ARG A 30 -7.49 7.52 -5.50
N LEU A 31 -6.31 8.01 -5.87
CA LEU A 31 -5.29 8.44 -4.93
C LEU A 31 -5.84 9.51 -3.97
N TYR A 32 -5.76 9.21 -2.67
CA TYR A 32 -6.01 10.16 -1.60
C TYR A 32 -4.70 10.45 -0.88
N ILE A 33 -4.42 11.73 -0.66
CA ILE A 33 -3.31 12.17 0.18
C ILE A 33 -3.86 13.11 1.26
N GLY A 34 -3.74 12.69 2.51
CA GLY A 34 -4.09 13.47 3.69
C GLY A 34 -2.87 14.04 4.37
N LEU A 35 -3.06 15.18 5.05
CA LEU A 35 -2.06 15.84 5.87
C LEU A 35 -2.50 15.71 7.34
N TYR A 36 -1.59 15.27 8.20
CA TYR A 36 -1.88 15.04 9.61
C TYR A 36 -0.89 15.79 10.49
N LYS A 37 -1.36 16.31 11.61
CA LYS A 37 -0.59 17.06 12.59
C LYS A 37 -0.52 16.29 13.90
N GLU A 38 0.61 16.36 14.60
CA GLU A 38 0.71 15.80 15.94
C GLU A 38 0.01 16.74 16.94
N GLU A 39 -1.00 16.22 17.63
CA GLU A 39 -1.65 16.89 18.75
C GLU A 39 -1.77 15.93 19.94
N ASN A 40 -1.20 16.31 21.08
CA ASN A 40 -1.23 15.51 22.32
C ASN A 40 -0.68 14.07 22.18
N GLY A 41 0.25 13.84 21.26
CA GLY A 41 0.86 12.53 21.00
C GLY A 41 0.06 11.63 20.05
N GLU A 42 -1.01 12.15 19.44
CA GLU A 42 -1.80 11.48 18.41
C GLU A 42 -1.72 12.27 17.09
N TRP A 43 -1.85 11.56 15.97
CA TRP A 43 -1.85 12.18 14.65
C TRP A 43 -3.29 12.48 14.21
N GLU A 44 -3.65 13.76 14.24
CA GLU A 44 -4.98 14.26 13.93
C GLU A 44 -5.06 14.77 12.49
N ASP A 45 -6.25 14.68 11.89
CA ASP A 45 -6.49 15.18 10.53
C ASP A 45 -6.34 16.70 10.49
N PHE A 46 -5.38 17.17 9.71
CA PHE A 46 -5.18 18.59 9.46
C PHE A 46 -5.91 19.03 8.18
N GLY A 47 -5.99 18.14 7.20
CA GLY A 47 -6.80 18.32 6.01
C GLY A 47 -6.25 17.61 4.79
N ASN A 48 -7.02 17.67 3.70
CA ASN A 48 -6.71 16.94 2.47
C ASN A 48 -5.75 17.71 1.58
N LEU A 49 -4.73 17.04 1.05
CA LEU A 49 -3.91 17.57 -0.04
C LEU A 49 -4.63 17.41 -1.38
N THR A 50 -5.31 16.27 -1.57
CA THR A 50 -6.05 15.95 -2.81
C THR A 50 -7.56 16.13 -2.65
N VAL A 51 -8.26 16.22 -3.77
CA VAL A 51 -9.73 16.14 -3.85
C VAL A 51 -10.14 15.18 -4.96
N ASN A 52 -11.21 14.41 -4.74
CA ASN A 52 -11.78 13.54 -5.76
C ASN A 52 -12.83 14.28 -6.60
N LEU A 53 -12.61 14.37 -7.92
CA LEU A 53 -13.57 14.92 -8.89
C LEU A 53 -14.18 13.78 -9.73
N PRO A 54 -15.40 13.30 -9.42
CA PRO A 54 -15.93 12.03 -9.98
C PRO A 54 -16.04 11.98 -11.52
N HIS A 55 -16.20 13.13 -12.17
CA HIS A 55 -16.41 13.24 -13.62
C HIS A 55 -15.11 13.33 -14.43
N GLU A 56 -13.99 13.62 -13.78
CA GLU A 56 -12.70 13.76 -14.45
C GLU A 56 -12.05 12.40 -14.69
N ASP A 57 -11.34 12.25 -15.79
CA ASP A 57 -10.50 11.08 -16.03
C ASP A 57 -9.10 11.32 -15.46
N VAL A 58 -8.63 10.38 -14.65
CA VAL A 58 -7.45 10.56 -13.81
C VAL A 58 -6.71 9.24 -13.76
N LYS A 59 -5.40 9.26 -14.09
CA LYS A 59 -4.55 8.06 -13.97
C LYS A 59 -4.33 7.70 -12.50
N LYS A 60 -3.83 6.49 -12.24
CA LYS A 60 -3.60 5.97 -10.89
C LYS A 60 -2.80 6.93 -9.99
N ASN A 61 -1.71 7.49 -10.51
CA ASN A 61 -0.86 8.41 -9.75
C ASN A 61 -1.25 9.89 -9.93
N GLU A 62 -2.31 10.19 -10.68
CA GLU A 62 -2.77 11.56 -10.85
C GLU A 62 -3.86 11.88 -9.82
N ALA A 63 -3.91 13.12 -9.34
CA ALA A 63 -5.01 13.61 -8.52
C ALA A 63 -5.16 15.13 -8.66
N PHE A 64 -6.34 15.64 -8.34
CA PHE A 64 -6.59 17.07 -8.24
C PHE A 64 -6.26 17.58 -6.84
N ILE A 65 -5.71 18.78 -6.75
CA ILE A 65 -5.36 19.41 -5.48
C ILE A 65 -6.58 20.06 -4.86
N ASP A 66 -6.80 19.82 -3.56
CA ASP A 66 -7.91 20.42 -2.83
C ASP A 66 -7.86 21.96 -2.89
N HIS A 67 -9.03 22.57 -3.05
CA HIS A 67 -9.12 24.01 -3.33
C HIS A 67 -8.82 24.88 -2.11
N ASN A 68 -9.00 24.35 -0.89
CA ASN A 68 -8.69 25.13 0.31
C ASN A 68 -7.18 25.33 0.37
N PHE A 69 -6.74 26.59 0.48
CA PHE A 69 -5.33 26.92 0.59
C PHE A 69 -4.49 26.38 -0.60
N PHE A 70 -5.06 26.43 -1.81
CA PHE A 70 -4.50 25.76 -2.98
C PHE A 70 -3.08 26.23 -3.33
N GLU A 71 -2.77 27.52 -3.14
CA GLU A 71 -1.45 28.08 -3.44
C GLU A 71 -0.39 27.45 -2.52
N SER A 72 -0.66 27.42 -1.22
CA SER A 72 0.20 26.78 -0.21
C SER A 72 0.42 25.29 -0.49
N LYS A 73 -0.64 24.57 -0.90
CA LYS A 73 -0.54 23.15 -1.30
C LYS A 73 0.33 22.94 -2.53
N LEU A 74 0.20 23.78 -3.56
CA LEU A 74 1.05 23.69 -4.75
C LEU A 74 2.51 24.01 -4.43
N GLN A 75 2.77 24.96 -3.53
CA GLN A 75 4.14 25.23 -3.07
C GLN A 75 4.71 24.07 -2.26
N PHE A 76 3.90 23.46 -1.40
CA PHE A 76 4.28 22.27 -0.63
C PHE A 76 4.71 21.11 -1.53
N ILE A 77 3.91 20.80 -2.57
CA ILE A 77 4.22 19.75 -3.56
C ILE A 77 5.54 20.05 -4.28
N LYS A 78 5.77 21.30 -4.70
CA LYS A 78 7.03 21.71 -5.35
C LYS A 78 8.22 21.62 -4.41
N LYS A 79 8.09 22.13 -3.17
CA LYS A 79 9.14 22.19 -2.15
C LYS A 79 9.69 20.80 -1.83
N TYR A 80 8.80 19.82 -1.73
CA TYR A 80 9.15 18.44 -1.36
C TYR A 80 9.23 17.47 -2.53
N GLN A 81 9.05 17.98 -3.75
CA GLN A 81 9.12 17.22 -5.01
C GLN A 81 8.18 16.02 -5.03
N LEU A 82 6.96 16.19 -4.50
CA LEU A 82 5.99 15.08 -4.34
C LEU A 82 5.36 14.64 -5.67
N GLY A 83 5.54 15.43 -6.73
CA GLY A 83 4.98 15.15 -8.06
C GLY A 83 5.17 16.30 -9.03
N GLU A 84 4.73 16.08 -10.27
CA GLU A 84 4.72 17.07 -11.34
C GLU A 84 3.34 17.72 -11.46
N ILE A 85 3.31 19.06 -11.45
CA ILE A 85 2.07 19.81 -11.71
C ILE A 85 1.80 19.81 -13.21
N LEU A 86 0.65 19.27 -13.58
CA LEU A 86 0.24 19.11 -14.97
C LEU A 86 -0.45 20.38 -15.49
N PRO A 87 -0.43 20.63 -16.80
CA PRO A 87 -1.10 21.79 -17.40
C PRO A 87 -2.63 21.68 -17.38
N GLU A 88 -3.17 20.46 -17.19
CA GLU A 88 -4.61 20.27 -17.13
C GLU A 88 -5.22 20.82 -15.84
N THR A 89 -6.40 21.42 -15.99
CA THR A 89 -7.23 21.86 -14.88
C THR A 89 -8.65 21.35 -15.08
N ALA A 90 -9.37 21.19 -13.97
CA ALA A 90 -10.79 20.85 -13.97
C ALA A 90 -11.60 21.94 -13.28
N VAL A 91 -12.83 22.14 -13.71
CA VAL A 91 -13.76 23.08 -13.09
C VAL A 91 -14.88 22.29 -12.42
N SER A 92 -15.12 22.56 -11.14
CA SER A 92 -16.25 22.01 -10.41
C SER A 92 -16.88 23.11 -9.55
N GLY A 93 -18.16 23.36 -9.75
CA GLY A 93 -18.85 24.52 -9.18
C GLY A 93 -18.19 25.83 -9.62
N TYR A 94 -17.74 26.63 -8.66
CA TYR A 94 -17.05 27.90 -8.88
C TYR A 94 -15.52 27.81 -8.76
N CYS A 95 -14.98 26.59 -8.56
CA CYS A 95 -13.56 26.37 -8.29
C CYS A 95 -12.86 25.76 -9.51
N THR A 96 -11.61 26.17 -9.73
CA THR A 96 -10.69 25.54 -10.70
C THR A 96 -9.64 24.76 -9.93
N PHE A 97 -9.42 23.51 -10.31
CA PHE A 97 -8.55 22.56 -9.65
C PHE A 97 -7.36 22.23 -10.54
N SER A 98 -6.15 22.30 -9.98
CA SER A 98 -4.93 21.86 -10.68
C SER A 98 -4.74 20.36 -10.53
N LYS A 99 -4.30 19.69 -11.59
CA LYS A 99 -3.95 18.27 -11.55
C LYS A 99 -2.46 18.10 -11.30
N VAL A 100 -2.11 17.08 -10.52
CA VAL A 100 -0.72 16.70 -10.22
C VAL A 100 -0.55 15.22 -10.51
N ALA A 101 0.51 14.86 -11.21
CA ALA A 101 1.01 13.49 -11.30
C ALA A 101 1.99 13.26 -10.15
N PHE A 102 1.54 12.56 -9.11
CA PHE A 102 2.35 12.25 -7.94
C PHE A 102 3.41 11.19 -8.24
N ASP A 103 4.55 11.34 -7.58
CA ASP A 103 5.61 10.35 -7.55
C ASP A 103 5.34 9.41 -6.37
N LEU A 104 4.86 8.19 -6.67
CA LEU A 104 4.53 7.21 -5.65
C LEU A 104 5.76 6.72 -4.89
N ASP A 105 6.91 6.60 -5.55
CA ASP A 105 8.17 6.20 -4.91
C ASP A 105 8.62 7.28 -3.92
N ARG A 106 8.43 8.56 -4.28
CA ARG A 106 8.69 9.67 -3.37
C ARG A 106 7.74 9.68 -2.17
N LEU A 107 6.44 9.39 -2.39
CA LEU A 107 5.46 9.32 -1.32
C LEU A 107 5.72 8.15 -0.36
N GLU A 108 6.30 7.05 -0.86
CA GLU A 108 6.65 5.86 -0.09
C GLU A 108 7.70 6.15 0.99
N GLU A 109 8.57 7.15 0.79
CA GLU A 109 9.49 7.63 1.84
C GLU A 109 8.78 8.21 3.06
N PHE A 110 7.53 8.65 2.92
CA PHE A 110 6.75 9.31 3.98
C PHE A 110 5.66 8.41 4.54
N ASP A 111 5.00 7.62 3.69
CA ASP A 111 3.98 6.64 4.10
C ASP A 111 4.15 5.32 3.33
N PRO A 112 5.13 4.48 3.70
CA PRO A 112 5.41 3.24 2.97
C PRO A 112 4.22 2.29 2.97
N ASP A 113 3.56 2.10 4.12
CA ASP A 113 2.39 1.22 4.25
C ASP A 113 1.22 1.73 3.40
N GLY A 114 0.99 3.05 3.41
CA GLY A 114 -0.09 3.67 2.63
C GLY A 114 0.13 3.53 1.12
N VAL A 115 1.36 3.72 0.64
CA VAL A 115 1.70 3.52 -0.77
C VAL A 115 1.64 2.03 -1.16
N CYS A 116 2.11 1.12 -0.30
CA CYS A 116 2.02 -0.33 -0.55
C CYS A 116 0.57 -0.77 -0.73
N ALA A 117 -0.29 -0.42 0.24
CA ALA A 117 -1.72 -0.73 0.17
C ALA A 117 -2.40 -0.09 -1.06
N TYR A 118 -1.97 1.12 -1.44
CA TYR A 118 -2.49 1.78 -2.64
C TYR A 118 -2.07 1.06 -3.93
N ARG A 119 -0.79 0.64 -4.05
CA ARG A 119 -0.28 -0.11 -5.21
C ARG A 119 -0.96 -1.48 -5.35
N GLU A 120 -1.10 -2.22 -4.25
CA GLU A 120 -1.79 -3.51 -4.20
C GLU A 120 -3.23 -3.40 -4.70
N LEU A 121 -3.97 -2.38 -4.24
CA LEU A 121 -5.34 -2.10 -4.67
C LEU A 121 -5.45 -1.86 -6.19
N HIS A 122 -4.37 -1.41 -6.83
CA HIS A 122 -4.29 -1.15 -8.26
C HIS A 122 -3.57 -2.24 -9.05
N GLY A 123 -3.33 -3.41 -8.43
CA GLY A 123 -2.71 -4.58 -9.06
C GLY A 123 -1.21 -4.44 -9.31
N GLU A 124 -0.55 -3.49 -8.67
CA GLU A 124 0.90 -3.35 -8.66
C GLU A 124 1.40 -4.14 -7.45
N LYS A 125 1.90 -5.37 -7.67
CA LYS A 125 2.55 -6.14 -6.60
C LYS A 125 3.78 -5.38 -6.13
N SER A 126 3.87 -5.11 -4.83
CA SER A 126 5.11 -4.67 -4.20
C SER A 126 6.21 -5.70 -4.49
N SER A 127 7.38 -5.23 -4.93
CA SER A 127 8.54 -6.09 -5.13
C SER A 127 9.26 -6.43 -3.81
N SER A 128 8.61 -6.21 -2.66
CA SER A 128 9.05 -6.78 -1.39
C SER A 128 8.60 -8.23 -1.38
N GLU A 129 9.53 -9.10 -1.78
CA GLU A 129 9.49 -10.53 -1.53
C GLU A 129 9.27 -10.79 -0.03
N ASP A 130 8.01 -10.95 0.36
CA ASP A 130 7.58 -11.93 1.33
C ASP A 130 6.45 -12.68 0.61
N GLU A 131 6.80 -13.78 -0.06
CA GLU A 131 5.83 -14.71 -0.63
C GLU A 131 5.02 -15.37 0.50
N GLU A 132 4.05 -14.65 1.08
CA GLU A 132 2.84 -15.31 1.56
C GLU A 132 2.05 -15.72 0.31
N GLU A 133 2.42 -16.89 -0.25
CA GLU A 133 1.49 -17.62 -1.11
C GLU A 133 0.27 -17.95 -0.23
N ASP A 134 -0.80 -17.16 -0.36
CA ASP A 134 -2.15 -17.60 0.00
C ASP A 134 -2.47 -18.84 -0.86
N LEU A 135 -1.98 -20.01 -0.42
CA LEU A 135 -2.30 -21.27 -1.04
C LEU A 135 -3.79 -21.48 -0.84
N ASP A 136 -4.57 -21.28 -1.91
CA ASP A 136 -5.96 -21.70 -1.91
C ASP A 136 -6.07 -23.18 -1.50
N ASP A 137 -7.18 -23.55 -0.84
CA ASP A 137 -7.38 -24.90 -0.29
C ASP A 137 -7.09 -26.01 -1.33
N TYR A 138 -7.36 -25.73 -2.61
CA TYR A 138 -7.12 -26.66 -3.70
C TYR A 138 -5.63 -26.92 -3.95
N THR A 139 -4.81 -25.88 -3.90
CA THR A 139 -3.35 -25.96 -4.06
C THR A 139 -2.72 -26.69 -2.88
N LEU A 140 -3.23 -26.47 -1.66
CA LEU A 140 -2.74 -27.14 -0.46
C LEU A 140 -3.05 -28.64 -0.47
N ILE A 141 -4.29 -29.02 -0.84
CA ILE A 141 -4.69 -30.41 -1.02
C ILE A 141 -3.84 -31.10 -2.09
N LYS A 142 -3.55 -30.39 -3.20
CA LYS A 142 -2.70 -30.92 -4.25
C LYS A 142 -1.26 -31.15 -3.79
N LYS A 143 -0.65 -30.21 -3.06
CA LYS A 143 0.69 -30.39 -2.47
C LYS A 143 0.71 -31.59 -1.51
N MET A 144 -0.31 -31.77 -0.66
CA MET A 144 -0.44 -32.94 0.22
C MET A 144 -0.54 -34.26 -0.54
N HIS A 145 -1.32 -34.29 -1.63
CA HIS A 145 -1.45 -35.48 -2.47
C HIS A 145 -0.11 -35.84 -3.14
N ASP A 146 0.57 -34.85 -3.72
CA ASP A 146 1.85 -35.05 -4.40
C ASP A 146 2.96 -35.51 -3.43
N LEU A 147 2.95 -35.00 -2.19
CA LEU A 147 3.83 -35.45 -1.11
C LEU A 147 3.56 -36.91 -0.71
N THR A 148 2.29 -37.29 -0.64
CA THR A 148 1.88 -38.66 -0.30
C THR A 148 2.32 -39.64 -1.39
N GLU A 149 2.14 -39.29 -2.66
CA GLU A 149 2.60 -40.10 -3.80
C GLU A 149 4.13 -40.21 -3.87
N ARG A 150 4.86 -39.13 -3.55
CA ARG A 150 6.33 -39.20 -3.42
C ARG A 150 6.75 -40.15 -2.31
N TYR A 151 6.12 -40.07 -1.14
CA TYR A 151 6.43 -40.98 -0.04
C TYR A 151 6.20 -42.45 -0.41
N LEU A 152 5.10 -42.75 -1.10
CA LEU A 152 4.77 -44.10 -1.56
C LEU A 152 5.72 -44.62 -2.64
N THR A 153 6.43 -43.72 -3.34
CA THR A 153 7.40 -44.04 -4.40
C THR A 153 8.86 -43.92 -3.96
N LEU A 154 9.12 -43.61 -2.67
CA LEU A 154 10.47 -43.57 -2.11
C LEU A 154 11.10 -44.97 -2.10
N ASP A 155 12.30 -45.06 -2.68
CA ASP A 155 13.09 -46.28 -2.85
C ASP A 155 13.12 -47.16 -1.57
N ASP A 156 12.93 -48.47 -1.74
CA ASP A 156 12.92 -49.46 -0.65
C ASP A 156 14.30 -49.61 0.03
N GLY A 157 15.35 -49.07 -0.60
CA GLY A 157 16.71 -49.01 -0.04
C GLY A 157 16.93 -47.97 1.07
N LEU A 158 16.01 -47.03 1.27
CA LEU A 158 16.10 -46.01 2.34
C LEU A 158 15.66 -46.58 3.69
N SER A 159 16.41 -46.29 4.75
CA SER A 159 16.04 -46.70 6.10
C SER A 159 14.78 -45.96 6.58
N SER A 160 14.05 -46.56 7.53
CA SER A 160 12.85 -45.94 8.12
C SER A 160 13.13 -44.55 8.71
N ALA A 161 14.36 -44.29 9.17
CA ALA A 161 14.76 -43.00 9.73
C ALA A 161 14.95 -41.93 8.64
N GLU A 162 15.49 -42.30 7.48
CA GLU A 162 15.69 -41.39 6.34
C GLU A 162 14.36 -41.03 5.70
N LYS A 163 13.46 -42.01 5.52
CA LYS A 163 12.09 -41.76 5.04
C LYS A 163 11.31 -40.84 6.01
N ALA A 164 11.50 -41.00 7.32
CA ALA A 164 10.85 -40.16 8.34
C ALA A 164 11.42 -38.74 8.44
N ALA A 165 12.71 -38.54 8.15
CA ALA A 165 13.35 -37.22 8.16
C ALA A 165 12.87 -36.36 6.98
N PHE A 166 12.78 -36.94 5.78
CA PHE A 166 12.22 -36.29 4.60
C PHE A 166 10.78 -35.83 4.83
N LEU A 167 9.95 -36.72 5.37
CA LEU A 167 8.54 -36.45 5.65
C LEU A 167 8.34 -35.36 6.72
N LYS A 168 9.22 -35.27 7.72
CA LYS A 168 9.10 -34.26 8.79
C LYS A 168 9.30 -32.83 8.32
N VAL A 169 10.19 -32.60 7.34
CA VAL A 169 10.48 -31.26 6.83
C VAL A 169 9.32 -30.79 5.94
N GLU A 170 8.92 -31.62 4.97
CA GLU A 170 7.89 -31.22 4.01
C GLU A 170 6.47 -31.17 4.62
N ILE A 171 6.14 -32.04 5.59
CA ILE A 171 4.86 -31.94 6.33
C ILE A 171 4.84 -30.70 7.23
N ALA A 172 5.97 -30.30 7.81
CA ALA A 172 6.01 -29.10 8.65
C ALA A 172 5.70 -27.84 7.83
N GLU A 173 6.19 -27.75 6.60
CA GLU A 173 5.89 -26.64 5.68
C GLU A 173 4.39 -26.59 5.32
N VAL A 174 3.79 -27.74 4.99
CA VAL A 174 2.36 -27.81 4.65
C VAL A 174 1.46 -27.58 5.86
N ALA A 175 1.84 -28.11 7.03
CA ALA A 175 1.08 -27.91 8.28
C ALA A 175 1.18 -26.45 8.77
N TYR A 176 2.31 -25.79 8.55
CA TYR A 176 2.48 -24.36 8.84
C TYR A 176 1.57 -23.52 7.93
N ALA A 177 1.56 -23.79 6.61
CA ALA A 177 0.66 -23.13 5.67
C ALA A 177 -0.84 -23.32 6.03
N PHE A 178 -1.24 -24.54 6.42
CA PHE A 178 -2.62 -24.81 6.87
C PHE A 178 -2.98 -24.07 8.17
N TYR A 179 -2.04 -23.96 9.11
CA TYR A 179 -2.26 -23.27 10.39
C TYR A 179 -2.45 -21.76 10.18
N ILE A 180 -1.64 -21.13 9.34
CA ILE A 180 -1.79 -19.70 9.01
C ILE A 180 -3.15 -19.43 8.36
N ASN A 181 -3.55 -20.23 7.37
CA ASN A 181 -4.83 -20.06 6.66
C ASN A 181 -6.06 -20.21 7.56
N ASN A 182 -6.05 -21.08 8.59
CA ASN A 182 -7.21 -21.30 9.46
C ASN A 182 -7.25 -20.46 10.73
N VAL A 183 -6.13 -19.86 11.16
CA VAL A 183 -6.05 -19.12 12.42
C VAL A 183 -6.20 -17.61 12.22
N PHE A 184 -5.90 -17.10 11.01
CA PHE A 184 -5.94 -15.67 10.69
C PHE A 184 -7.00 -15.28 9.63
N SER A 185 -7.85 -16.22 9.18
CA SER A 185 -9.03 -15.96 8.33
C SER A 185 -10.28 -15.55 9.11
#